data_AF-A0A1V5NBU2-F1
#
_entry.id   AF-A0A1V5NBU2-F1
#
_cell.length_a   1.000
_cell.length_b   1.000
_cell.length_c   1.000
_cell.angle_alpha   90.00
_cell.angle_beta   90.00
_cell.angle_gamma   90.00
#
_symmetry.space_group_name_H-M   'P 1'
#
loop_
_entity.id
_entity.type
_entity.pdbx_description
1 polymer ?
#
loop_
_entity_poly.entity_id
_entity_poly.type
_entity_poly.pdbx_seq_one_letter_code
_entity_poly.pdbx_strand_id
1 'polypeptide(L)' 'MQIIAKCPDCSNNWLLESSAADRRITCPSCGRLFKIPKLDEVCKAVKIIKKSKGMIYVDEKGQTYA' A
#
# COMPACT_ATOMS: atom_id res chain seq x y z
N MET A 1 5.70 6.51 13.71
CA MET A 1 4.88 6.57 12.47
C MET A 1 3.86 5.46 12.54
N GLN A 2 2.66 5.70 12.03
CA GLN A 2 1.60 4.68 11.96
C GLN A 2 1.39 4.24 10.51
N ILE A 3 1.15 2.94 10.32
CA ILE A 3 0.83 2.33 9.03
C ILE A 3 -0.65 1.96 9.09
N ILE A 4 -1.44 2.42 8.11
CA ILE A 4 -2.81 1.93 7.93
C ILE A 4 -2.71 0.67 7.09
N ALA A 5 -2.95 -0.49 7.71
CA ALA A 5 -3.05 -1.75 6.98
C ALA A 5 -4.47 -1.91 6.44
N LYS A 6 -4.58 -2.43 5.21
CA LYS A 6 -5.83 -2.87 4.60
C LYS A 6 -5.71 -4.36 4.28
N CYS A 7 -6.64 -5.16 4.78
CA CYS A 7 -6.67 -6.58 4.44
C CYS A 7 -6.97 -6.74 2.94
N PRO A 8 -6.20 -7.56 2.20
CA PRO A 8 -6.45 -7.81 0.79
C PRO A 8 -7.70 -8.68 0.52
N ASP A 9 -8.33 -9.23 1.56
CA ASP A 9 -9.44 -10.17 1.44
C ASP A 9 -10.77 -9.53 1.84
N CYS A 10 -10.91 -9.17 3.12
CA CYS A 10 -12.15 -8.58 3.64
C CYS A 10 -12.17 -7.05 3.58
N SER A 11 -11.11 -6.42 3.06
CA SER A 11 -10.95 -4.96 3.01
C SER A 11 -11.02 -4.24 4.35
N ASN A 12 -10.91 -4.94 5.49
CA ASN A 12 -10.84 -4.30 6.79
C ASN A 12 -9.58 -3.43 6.93
N ASN A 13 -9.69 -2.29 7.60
CA ASN A 13 -8.60 -1.35 7.81
C ASN A 13 -8.29 -1.18 9.29
N TRP A 14 -7.02 -1.15 9.67
CA TRP A 14 -6.61 -0.86 11.05
C TRP A 14 -5.24 -0.19 11.11
N LEU A 15 -4.98 0.47 12.23
CA LEU A 15 -3.71 1.14 12.50
C LEU A 15 -2.70 0.13 13.07
N LEU A 16 -1.47 0.25 12.59
CA LEU A 16 -0.32 -0.48 13.07
C LEU A 16 0.80 0.48 13.41
N GLU A 17 1.57 0.12 14.43
CA GLU A 17 2.83 0.77 14.71
C GLU A 17 3.85 0.47 13.61
N SER A 18 4.76 1.42 13.35
CA SER A 18 5.83 1.25 12.36
C SER A 18 6.71 0.00 12.58
N SER A 19 6.77 -0.53 13.80
CA SER A 19 7.44 -1.78 14.14
C SER A 19 6.78 -3.03 13.52
N ALA A 20 5.56 -2.90 12.98
CA ALA A 20 4.89 -3.95 12.22
C ALA A 20 5.38 -4.08 10.77
N ALA A 21 6.21 -3.15 10.29
CA ALA A 21 6.80 -3.24 8.95
C ALA A 21 7.65 -4.51 8.78
N ASP A 22 7.63 -5.09 7.58
CA ASP A 22 8.28 -6.36 7.23
C ASP A 22 7.78 -7.60 8.00
N ARG A 23 6.76 -7.47 8.85
CA ARG A 23 6.17 -8.59 9.60
C ARG A 23 4.97 -9.19 8.87
N ARG A 24 4.70 -10.47 9.16
CA ARG A 24 3.42 -11.11 8.83
C ARG A 24 2.42 -10.84 9.94
N ILE A 25 1.27 -10.32 9.58
CA ILE A 25 0.19 -10.02 10.50
C ILE A 25 -1.06 -10.79 10.12
N THR A 26 -1.86 -11.10 11.13
CA THR A 26 -3.17 -11.72 10.98
C THR A 26 -4.22 -10.62 10.93
N CYS A 27 -5.13 -10.67 9.95
CA CYS A 27 -6.28 -9.78 9.94
C CYS A 27 -7.19 -10.06 11.15
N PRO A 28 -7.54 -9.04 11.95
CA PRO A 28 -8.41 -9.23 13.11
C PRO A 28 -9.88 -9.55 12.75
N SER A 29 -10.28 -9.36 11.48
CA SER A 29 -11.65 -9.58 11.03
C SER A 29 -11.82 -10.95 10.35
N CYS A 30 -10.98 -11.31 9.38
CA CYS A 30 -11.12 -12.57 8.63
C CYS A 30 -10.06 -13.62 8.96
N GLY A 31 -9.08 -13.31 9.83
CA GLY A 31 -8.01 -14.23 10.18
C GLY A 31 -6.95 -14.45 9.08
N ARG A 32 -7.06 -13.80 7.92
CA ARG A 32 -6.08 -13.96 6.84
C ARG A 32 -4.71 -13.43 7.25
N LEU A 33 -3.68 -14.25 7.06
CA LEU A 33 -2.28 -13.87 7.26
C LEU A 33 -1.73 -13.18 6.01
N PHE A 34 -1.13 -12.00 6.14
CA PHE A 34 -0.46 -11.31 5.04
C PHE A 34 0.76 -10.53 5.53
N LYS A 35 1.67 -10.19 4.61
CA LYS A 35 2.92 -9.49 4.93
C LYS A 35 2.74 -7.99 4.80
N ILE A 36 3.23 -7.23 5.78
CA ILE A 36 3.38 -5.78 5.70
C ILE A 36 4.70 -5.46 4.99
N PRO A 37 4.69 -4.59 3.96
CA PRO A 37 5.90 -4.23 3.22
C PRO A 37 6.91 -3.52 4.12
N LYS A 38 8.17 -3.47 3.66
CA LYS A 38 9.23 -2.72 4.35
C LYS A 38 8.95 -1.22 4.27
N LEU A 39 9.34 -0.46 5.28
CA LEU A 39 9.18 1.01 5.27
C LEU A 39 9.89 1.65 4.06
N ASP A 40 11.05 1.13 3.65
CA ASP A 40 11.75 1.59 2.45
C ASP A 40 10.95 1.42 1.16
N GLU A 41 10.18 0.33 1.04
CA GLU A 41 9.33 0.09 -0.12
C GLU A 41 8.14 1.06 -0.16
N VAL A 42 7.54 1.34 1.00
CA VAL A 42 6.49 2.36 1.13
C VAL A 42 7.03 3.75 0.78
N CYS A 43 8.24 4.11 1.25
CA CYS A 43 8.88 5.36 0.91
C CYS A 43 9.18 5.50 -0.59
N LYS A 44 9.60 4.42 -1.27
CA LYS A 44 9.78 4.40 -2.72
C LYS A 44 8.46 4.65 -3.45
N ALA A 45 7.38 3.97 -3.05
CA ALA A 45 6.05 4.16 -3.63
C ALA A 45 5.58 5.62 -3.45
N VAL A 46 5.72 6.20 -2.26
CA VAL A 46 5.36 7.60 -2.00
C VAL A 46 6.20 8.57 -2.83
N LYS A 47 7.51 8.31 -3.01
CA LYS A 47 8.38 9.12 -3.88
C LYS A 47 7.92 9.06 -5.33
N ILE A 48 7.52 7.89 -5.83
CA ILE A 48 6.96 7.72 -7.17
C ILE A 48 5.66 8.50 -7.28
N ILE A 49 4.70 8.33 -6.35
CA ILE A 49 3.41 9.04 -6.36
C ILE A 49 3.60 10.56 -6.32
N LYS A 50 4.54 11.06 -5.51
CA LYS A 50 4.87 12.49 -5.45
C LYS A 50 5.50 13.00 -6.75
N LYS A 51 6.37 12.21 -7.39
CA LYS A 51 6.95 12.52 -8.70
C LYS A 51 5.92 12.44 -9.83
N SER A 52 4.97 11.52 -9.72
CA SER A 52 3.90 11.30 -10.70
C SER A 52 2.70 12.20 -10.49
N LYS A 53 2.82 13.30 -9.73
CA LYS A 53 1.85 14.42 -9.78
C LYS A 53 1.79 15.12 -11.15
N GLY A 54 2.44 14.59 -12.19
CA GLY A 54 2.13 14.94 -13.58
C GLY A 54 0.77 14.36 -13.97
N MET A 55 -0.03 15.13 -14.70
CA MET A 55 -1.24 14.61 -15.31
C MET A 55 -0.82 13.55 -16.34
N ILE A 56 -1.21 12.29 -16.12
CA ILE A 56 -1.00 11.21 -17.09
C ILE A 56 -2.29 11.06 -17.87
N TYR A 57 -2.22 11.30 -19.17
CA TYR A 57 -3.34 11.03 -20.07
C TYR A 57 -3.38 9.53 -20.37
N VAL A 58 -4.56 8.92 -20.37
CA VAL A 58 -4.74 7.47 -20.58
C VAL A 58 -5.85 7.24 -21.62
N ASP A 59 -5.62 6.33 -22.57
CA ASP A 59 -6.63 5.93 -23.56
C ASP A 59 -7.46 4.70 -23.13
N GLU A 60 -8.43 4.30 -23.97
CA GLU A 60 -9.29 3.14 -23.75
C GLU A 60 -8.57 1.78 -23.74
N LYS A 61 -7.32 1.73 -24.22
CA LYS A 61 -6.48 0.52 -24.24
C LYS A 61 -5.50 0.48 -23.06
N GLY A 62 -5.57 1.44 -22.15
CA GLY A 62 -4.68 1.57 -21.01
C GLY A 62 -3.27 2.09 -21.38
N GLN A 63 -3.10 2.69 -22.55
CA GLN A 63 -1.85 3.33 -22.94
C GLN A 63 -1.73 4.67 -22.22
N THR A 64 -0.54 4.95 -21.68
CA THR A 64 -0.24 6.19 -20.94
C THR A 64 0.59 7.14 -21.79
N TYR A 65 0.23 8.43 -21.79
CA TYR A 65 0.96 9.50 -22.47
C TYR A 65 1.58 10.45 -21.44
N ALA A 66 2.78 10.94 -21.75
CA ALA A 66 3.51 11.94 -20.97
C ALA A 66 3.19 13.37 -21.45
#